data_AF-A0A946DGH7-F1
#
_entry.id   AF-A0A946DGH7-F1
#
_cell.length_a   1.000
_cell.length_b   1.000
_cell.length_c   1.000
_cell.angle_alpha   90.00
_cell.angle_beta   90.00
_cell.angle_gamma   90.00
#
_symmetry.space_group_name_H-M   'P 1'
#
loop_
_entity.id
_entity.type
_entity.pdbx_description
1 polymer ?
#
loop_
_entity_poly.entity_id
_entity_poly.type
_entity_poly.pdbx_seq_one_letter_code
_entity_poly.pdbx_strand_id
1 'polypeptide(L)'
;MLIIQPFSVLLAESNSEKKLGLTEIIFEEIEPGIEPFKSRLLLGEFFLRLDDGDDQGDFLLFDRNTHEVHSFNHEERSHLIMKPLTAKAMDFTVDFKVKQERLLDAPKVNGTSAEQHLFFADDNLCKKSINVSGFLPEVTQVLIDYEQAIVQQNSQTLSRIPNNVRSSCYMANNYLFASDYLKVGFPLFVSDDQGRQKKLLGFRQLKKPRSIMFQPEGYSVYFPNSANLKN
;
A
#
# COMPACT_ATOMS: atom_id res chain seq x y z
N MET A 1 -59.80 -25.45 -33.55
CA MET A 1 -59.48 -24.04 -33.28
C MET A 1 -58.99 -23.94 -31.85
N LEU A 2 -57.67 -23.94 -31.63
CA LEU A 2 -57.07 -23.60 -30.34
C LEU A 2 -55.63 -23.09 -30.56
N ILE A 3 -55.55 -21.77 -30.64
CA ILE A 3 -54.52 -20.80 -30.24
C ILE A 3 -53.07 -21.32 -30.11
N ILE A 4 -52.24 -20.89 -31.07
CA ILE A 4 -50.79 -20.75 -30.95
C ILE A 4 -50.51 -19.62 -29.94
N GLN A 5 -49.81 -19.92 -28.84
CA GLN A 5 -49.21 -18.89 -27.99
C GLN A 5 -47.76 -18.65 -28.44
N PRO A 6 -47.35 -17.39 -28.69
CA PRO A 6 -46.01 -17.07 -29.13
C PRO A 6 -45.03 -16.93 -27.95
N PHE A 7 -43.81 -17.40 -28.18
CA PHE A 7 -42.54 -16.81 -27.75
C PHE A 7 -42.58 -15.79 -26.59
N SER A 8 -42.09 -16.22 -25.42
CA SER A 8 -41.39 -15.33 -24.48
C SER A 8 -39.92 -15.71 -24.49
N VAL A 9 -39.15 -15.08 -25.39
CA VAL A 9 -37.70 -14.97 -25.24
C VAL A 9 -37.50 -14.06 -24.04
N LEU A 10 -37.11 -14.64 -22.91
CA LEU A 10 -36.50 -13.86 -21.84
C LEU A 10 -35.17 -13.34 -22.41
N LEU A 11 -35.14 -12.05 -22.71
CA LEU A 11 -33.88 -11.34 -22.90
C LEU A 11 -33.10 -11.49 -21.60
N ALA A 12 -31.99 -12.24 -21.66
CA ALA A 12 -30.97 -12.17 -20.63
C ALA A 12 -30.49 -10.73 -20.60
N GLU A 13 -30.90 -9.98 -19.57
CA GLU A 13 -30.25 -8.71 -19.26
C GLU A 13 -28.78 -9.03 -19.00
N SER A 14 -27.91 -8.61 -19.91
CA SER A 14 -26.47 -8.71 -19.70
C SER A 14 -26.16 -7.87 -18.47
N ASN A 15 -25.91 -8.54 -17.34
CA ASN A 15 -25.50 -7.93 -16.09
C ASN A 15 -24.07 -7.41 -16.29
N SER A 16 -23.93 -6.29 -17.01
CA SER A 16 -22.66 -5.63 -17.28
C SER A 16 -22.13 -5.15 -15.93
N GLU A 17 -21.14 -5.87 -15.40
CA GLU A 17 -20.51 -5.52 -14.14
C GLU A 17 -20.04 -4.06 -14.15
N LYS A 18 -20.47 -3.28 -13.15
CA LYS A 18 -20.12 -1.87 -13.03
C LYS A 18 -18.60 -1.73 -12.99
N LYS A 19 -18.03 -0.88 -13.85
CA LYS A 19 -16.59 -0.58 -13.85
C LYS A 19 -16.27 0.67 -13.04
N LEU A 20 -15.19 0.62 -12.28
CA LEU A 20 -14.64 1.75 -11.53
C LEU A 20 -13.47 2.36 -12.31
N GLY A 21 -13.35 3.69 -12.29
CA GLY A 21 -12.13 4.37 -12.71
C GLY A 21 -11.07 4.26 -11.62
N LEU A 22 -9.86 3.85 -11.99
CA LEU A 22 -8.77 3.59 -11.05
C LEU A 22 -7.47 4.21 -11.57
N THR A 23 -6.62 4.66 -10.64
CA THR A 23 -5.21 4.95 -10.92
C THR A 23 -4.40 3.70 -10.60
N GLU A 24 -3.77 3.12 -11.62
CA GLU A 24 -2.82 2.01 -11.45
C GLU A 24 -1.40 2.56 -11.36
N ILE A 25 -0.62 2.01 -10.42
CA ILE A 25 0.81 2.26 -10.29
C ILE A 25 1.51 0.91 -10.19
N ILE A 26 2.55 0.72 -10.99
CA ILE A 26 3.36 -0.50 -11.00
C ILE A 26 4.75 -0.18 -10.48
N PHE A 27 5.22 -0.99 -9.55
CA PHE A 27 6.59 -0.96 -9.05
C PHE A 27 7.31 -2.27 -9.38
N GLU A 28 8.62 -2.17 -9.50
CA GLU A 28 9.55 -3.28 -9.33
C GLU A 28 10.04 -3.24 -7.89
N GLU A 29 9.97 -4.38 -7.20
CA GLU A 29 10.46 -4.56 -5.84
C GLU A 29 11.63 -5.53 -5.86
N ILE A 30 12.65 -5.19 -5.07
CA ILE A 30 13.87 -5.99 -4.90
C ILE A 30 14.01 -6.21 -3.41
N GLU A 31 14.15 -7.48 -3.01
CA GLU A 31 14.40 -7.87 -1.63
C GLU A 31 15.61 -8.80 -1.56
N PRO A 32 16.45 -8.72 -0.50
CA PRO A 32 17.60 -9.60 -0.37
C PRO A 32 17.20 -11.08 -0.40
N GLY A 33 17.81 -11.85 -1.29
CA GLY A 33 17.61 -13.29 -1.40
C GLY A 33 16.39 -13.72 -2.22
N ILE A 34 15.67 -12.78 -2.85
CA ILE A 34 14.54 -13.05 -3.74
C ILE A 34 14.79 -12.37 -5.09
N GLU A 35 14.33 -12.99 -6.18
CA GLU A 35 14.37 -12.38 -7.50
C GLU A 35 13.46 -11.13 -7.55
N PRO A 36 13.83 -10.09 -8.30
CA PRO A 36 12.98 -8.91 -8.47
C PRO A 36 11.58 -9.28 -8.97
N PHE A 37 10.57 -8.70 -8.35
CA PHE A 37 9.17 -8.96 -8.68
C PHE A 37 8.40 -7.65 -8.87
N LYS A 38 7.18 -7.74 -9.42
CA LYS A 38 6.32 -6.57 -9.59
C LYS A 38 5.29 -6.52 -8.50
N SER A 39 5.05 -5.31 -8.00
CA SER A 39 3.86 -5.01 -7.21
C SER A 39 3.01 -3.99 -7.94
N ARG A 40 1.70 -4.09 -7.73
CA ARG A 40 0.72 -3.18 -8.31
C ARG A 40 -0.10 -2.56 -7.20
N LEU A 41 -0.32 -1.27 -7.37
CA LEU A 41 -1.26 -0.47 -6.61
C LEU A 41 -2.43 -0.08 -7.52
N LEU A 42 -3.65 -0.23 -7.02
CA LEU A 42 -4.85 0.30 -7.65
C LEU A 42 -5.55 1.24 -6.67
N LEU A 43 -5.58 2.53 -6.99
CA LEU A 43 -6.29 3.52 -6.21
C LEU A 43 -7.67 3.80 -6.82
N GLY A 44 -8.72 3.53 -6.05
CA GLY A 44 -10.09 3.95 -6.32
C GLY A 44 -10.59 4.96 -5.28
N GLU A 45 -11.85 5.36 -5.43
CA GLU A 45 -12.49 6.36 -4.56
C GLU A 45 -12.46 5.96 -3.08
N PHE A 46 -12.77 4.70 -2.76
CA PHE A 46 -12.90 4.21 -1.38
C PHE A 46 -11.77 3.29 -0.93
N PHE A 47 -11.06 2.68 -1.87
CA PHE A 47 -10.08 1.64 -1.57
C PHE A 47 -8.75 1.88 -2.27
N LEU A 48 -7.69 1.53 -1.56
CA LEU A 48 -6.38 1.24 -2.11
C LEU A 48 -6.23 -0.28 -2.14
N ARG A 49 -6.00 -0.87 -3.32
CA ARG A 49 -5.65 -2.29 -3.47
C ARG A 49 -4.15 -2.43 -3.75
N LEU A 50 -3.50 -3.39 -3.08
CA LEU A 50 -2.12 -3.80 -3.34
C LEU A 50 -2.11 -5.29 -3.71
N ASP A 51 -1.53 -5.63 -4.85
CA ASP A 51 -1.41 -7.01 -5.34
C ASP A 51 -0.16 -7.17 -6.23
N ASP A 52 0.00 -8.32 -6.86
CA ASP A 52 1.12 -8.67 -7.75
C ASP A 52 0.82 -8.45 -9.25
N GLY A 53 -0.34 -7.88 -9.59
CA GLY A 53 -0.82 -7.72 -10.95
C GLY A 53 -1.92 -8.70 -11.37
N ASP A 54 -2.15 -9.77 -10.61
CA ASP A 54 -3.27 -10.68 -10.84
C ASP A 54 -4.55 -10.16 -10.16
N ASP A 55 -5.60 -9.97 -10.94
CA ASP A 55 -6.91 -9.54 -10.41
C ASP A 55 -7.57 -10.65 -9.56
N GLN A 56 -7.17 -11.92 -9.75
CA GLN A 56 -7.68 -13.09 -9.04
C GLN A 56 -6.70 -13.65 -8.00
N GLY A 57 -5.52 -13.03 -7.85
CA GLY A 57 -4.51 -13.41 -6.88
C GLY A 57 -4.78 -12.83 -5.50
N ASP A 58 -3.86 -13.10 -4.57
CA ASP A 58 -3.87 -12.53 -3.23
C ASP A 58 -3.73 -11.01 -3.26
N PHE A 59 -4.41 -10.34 -2.33
CA PHE A 59 -4.39 -8.89 -2.29
C PHE A 59 -4.64 -8.32 -0.90
N LEU A 60 -4.13 -7.11 -0.70
CA LEU A 60 -4.50 -6.25 0.41
C LEU A 60 -5.49 -5.19 -0.07
N LEU A 61 -6.48 -4.88 0.74
CA LEU A 61 -7.28 -3.66 0.61
C LEU A 61 -7.07 -2.77 1.83
N PHE A 62 -6.84 -1.49 1.59
CA PHE A 62 -6.97 -0.46 2.60
C PHE A 62 -8.24 0.33 2.32
N ASP A 63 -9.19 0.29 3.26
CA ASP A 63 -10.40 1.11 3.24
C ASP A 63 -10.06 2.52 3.70
N ARG A 64 -10.21 3.49 2.79
CA ARG A 64 -9.83 4.88 3.01
C ARG A 64 -10.77 5.61 3.97
N ASN A 65 -11.98 5.09 4.22
CA ASN A 65 -12.96 5.72 5.10
C ASN A 65 -12.82 5.20 6.53
N THR A 66 -12.65 3.88 6.68
CA THR A 66 -12.58 3.23 8.00
C THR A 66 -11.14 3.04 8.50
N HIS A 67 -10.16 3.21 7.62
CA HIS A 67 -8.75 2.92 7.85
C HIS A 67 -8.50 1.44 8.22
N GLU A 68 -9.39 0.54 7.80
CA GLU A 68 -9.19 -0.89 7.94
C GLU A 68 -8.25 -1.41 6.84
N VAL A 69 -7.36 -2.33 7.23
CA VAL A 69 -6.55 -3.11 6.27
C VAL A 69 -7.06 -4.54 6.25
N HIS A 70 -7.41 -5.01 5.07
CA HIS A 70 -7.90 -6.35 4.80
C HIS A 70 -6.86 -7.11 3.98
N SER A 71 -6.49 -8.32 4.39
CA SER A 71 -5.65 -9.23 3.61
C SER A 71 -6.45 -10.44 3.19
N PHE A 72 -6.43 -10.74 1.90
CA PHE A 72 -7.13 -11.88 1.30
C PHE A 72 -6.13 -12.87 0.73
N ASN A 73 -6.13 -14.09 1.25
CA ASN A 73 -5.39 -15.21 0.69
C ASN A 73 -6.39 -16.20 0.04
N HIS A 74 -6.24 -16.42 -1.26
CA HIS A 74 -7.17 -17.21 -2.05
C HIS A 74 -6.99 -18.71 -1.86
N GLU A 75 -5.74 -19.15 -1.69
CA GLU A 75 -5.41 -20.56 -1.48
C GLU A 75 -6.04 -21.09 -0.19
N GLU A 76 -5.93 -20.33 0.90
CA GLU A 76 -6.47 -20.66 2.21
C GLU A 76 -7.93 -20.20 2.39
N ARG A 77 -8.46 -19.39 1.47
CA ARG A 77 -9.76 -18.70 1.60
C ARG A 77 -9.86 -17.94 2.93
N SER A 78 -8.80 -17.20 3.27
CA SER A 78 -8.67 -16.49 4.54
C SER A 78 -8.70 -14.98 4.36
N HIS A 79 -9.40 -14.30 5.27
CA HIS A 79 -9.58 -12.85 5.31
C HIS A 79 -9.09 -12.33 6.65
N LEU A 80 -7.89 -11.75 6.69
CA LEU A 80 -7.35 -11.09 7.88
C LEU A 80 -7.83 -9.63 7.92
N ILE A 81 -8.41 -9.21 9.03
CA ILE A 81 -8.86 -7.83 9.25
C ILE A 81 -7.98 -7.15 10.31
N MET A 82 -7.44 -5.99 9.95
CA MET A 82 -6.75 -5.05 10.81
C MET A 82 -7.62 -3.79 10.96
N LYS A 83 -8.27 -3.63 12.11
CA LYS A 83 -9.06 -2.46 12.45
C LYS A 83 -8.20 -1.22 12.69
N PRO A 84 -8.74 0.01 12.58
CA PRO A 84 -8.02 1.19 13.05
C PRO A 84 -7.68 1.06 14.53
N LEU A 85 -6.42 1.31 14.88
CA LEU A 85 -5.92 1.27 16.26
C LEU A 85 -5.17 2.56 16.57
N THR A 86 -5.06 2.91 17.85
CA THR A 86 -4.15 3.97 18.27
C THR A 86 -2.76 3.38 18.50
N ALA A 87 -1.73 4.06 17.97
CA ALA A 87 -0.36 3.70 18.25
C ALA A 87 -0.09 3.80 19.75
N LYS A 88 0.56 2.78 20.32
CA LYS A 88 1.02 2.87 21.71
C LYS A 88 2.19 3.85 21.80
N ALA A 89 2.27 4.57 22.93
CA ALA A 89 3.43 5.41 23.22
C ALA A 89 4.71 4.55 23.16
N MET A 90 5.71 5.05 22.45
CA MET A 90 6.99 4.37 22.26
C MET A 90 8.04 5.02 23.14
N ASP A 91 8.65 4.24 24.04
CA ASP A 91 9.80 4.66 24.83
C ASP A 91 11.09 4.41 24.06
N PHE A 92 11.21 5.10 22.91
CA PHE A 92 12.37 5.06 22.04
C PHE A 92 12.46 6.37 21.26
N THR A 93 13.64 6.96 21.23
CA THR A 93 13.91 8.21 20.51
C THR A 93 15.15 8.05 19.64
N VAL A 94 15.18 8.77 18.53
CA VAL A 94 16.33 8.83 17.61
C VAL A 94 16.51 10.27 17.16
N ASP A 95 17.76 10.66 16.89
CA ASP A 95 18.07 11.88 16.17
C ASP A 95 17.81 11.66 14.66
N PHE A 96 16.68 12.17 14.18
CA PHE A 96 16.25 11.99 12.79
C PHE A 96 16.61 13.20 11.93
N LYS A 97 17.34 12.96 10.83
CA LYS A 97 17.78 14.00 9.90
C LYS A 97 17.42 13.63 8.47
N VAL A 98 16.99 14.63 7.70
CA VAL A 98 16.75 14.49 6.26
C VAL A 98 17.69 15.42 5.52
N LYS A 99 18.46 14.88 4.57
CA LYS A 99 19.26 15.68 3.62
C LYS A 99 18.61 15.60 2.24
N GLN A 100 18.51 16.75 1.58
CA GLN A 100 17.98 16.88 0.22
C GLN A 100 19.12 17.20 -0.74
N GLU A 101 19.14 16.51 -1.87
CA GLU A 101 20.11 16.68 -2.95
C GLU A 101 19.36 16.80 -4.28
N ARG A 102 19.63 17.89 -5.01
CA ARG A 102 19.03 18.09 -6.34
C ARG A 102 19.71 17.18 -7.36
N LEU A 103 18.90 16.52 -8.19
CA LEU A 103 19.39 15.76 -9.33
C LEU A 103 19.37 16.66 -10.57
N LEU A 104 20.43 17.43 -10.78
CA LEU A 104 20.48 18.49 -11.82
C LEU A 104 20.21 17.95 -13.24
N ASP A 105 20.65 16.73 -13.53
CA ASP A 105 20.51 16.09 -14.85
C ASP A 105 19.35 15.08 -14.91
N ALA A 106 18.53 14.98 -13.86
CA ALA A 106 17.39 14.07 -13.88
C ALA A 106 16.28 14.59 -14.81
N PRO A 107 15.66 13.72 -15.62
CA PRO A 107 14.47 14.08 -16.38
C PRO A 107 13.37 14.60 -15.47
N LYS A 108 12.66 15.62 -15.95
CA LYS A 108 11.47 16.13 -15.26
C LYS A 108 10.31 15.15 -15.41
N VAL A 109 9.56 14.96 -14.33
CA VAL A 109 8.30 14.22 -14.33
C VAL A 109 7.16 15.23 -14.17
N ASN A 110 6.28 15.28 -15.16
CA ASN A 110 5.20 16.28 -15.23
C ASN A 110 5.68 17.74 -15.06
N GLY A 111 6.87 18.06 -15.61
CA GLY A 111 7.47 19.40 -15.51
C GLY A 111 8.20 19.70 -14.20
N THR A 112 8.16 18.80 -13.21
CA THR A 112 8.84 18.94 -11.92
C THR A 112 10.12 18.11 -11.89
N SER A 113 11.20 18.67 -11.35
CA SER A 113 12.46 17.95 -11.17
C SER A 113 12.36 16.96 -10.01
N ALA A 114 12.99 15.79 -10.17
CA ALA A 114 13.14 14.84 -9.08
C ALA A 114 14.24 15.28 -8.10
N GLU A 115 14.04 14.98 -6.82
CA GLU A 115 14.97 15.30 -5.76
C GLU A 115 15.31 14.04 -4.97
N GLN A 116 16.60 13.87 -4.66
CA GLN A 116 17.07 12.79 -3.82
C GLN A 116 16.98 13.22 -2.35
N HIS A 117 16.47 12.33 -1.51
CA HIS A 117 16.41 12.50 -0.07
C HIS A 117 17.12 11.36 0.62
N LEU A 118 17.92 11.69 1.63
CA LEU A 118 18.66 10.77 2.48
C LEU A 118 18.15 10.92 3.92
N PHE A 119 17.63 9.85 4.49
CA PHE A 119 17.03 9.82 5.82
C PHE A 119 17.97 9.10 6.79
N PHE A 120 18.34 9.80 7.85
CA PHE A 120 19.29 9.32 8.85
C PHE A 120 18.62 9.17 10.21
N ALA A 121 19.00 8.13 10.96
CA ALA A 121 18.66 7.97 12.37
C ALA A 121 19.96 7.70 13.16
N ASP A 122 20.25 8.55 14.13
CA ASP A 122 21.52 8.53 14.90
C ASP A 122 22.75 8.46 13.97
N ASP A 123 22.74 9.32 12.95
CA ASP A 123 23.76 9.46 11.90
C ASP A 123 23.96 8.23 10.98
N ASN A 124 23.15 7.18 11.11
CA ASN A 124 23.12 6.05 10.17
C ASN A 124 22.18 6.36 9.01
N LEU A 125 22.62 6.10 7.76
CA LEU A 125 21.75 6.22 6.58
C LEU A 125 20.76 5.04 6.58
N CYS A 126 19.48 5.33 6.80
CA CYS A 126 18.44 4.31 6.96
C CYS A 126 17.57 4.15 5.71
N LYS A 127 17.37 5.24 4.96
CA LYS A 127 16.56 5.23 3.74
C LYS A 127 17.10 6.26 2.76
N LYS A 128 16.97 5.94 1.48
CA LYS A 128 17.18 6.86 0.36
C LYS A 128 15.93 6.83 -0.51
N SER A 129 15.47 7.99 -0.96
CA SER A 129 14.40 8.07 -1.95
C SER A 129 14.70 9.12 -3.02
N ILE A 130 14.10 8.93 -4.19
CA ILE A 130 14.03 9.94 -5.24
C ILE A 130 12.55 10.27 -5.40
N ASN A 131 12.18 11.53 -5.14
CA ASN A 131 10.80 11.95 -5.08
C ASN A 131 10.53 13.07 -6.09
N VAL A 132 9.26 13.19 -6.49
CA VAL A 132 8.77 14.32 -7.27
C VAL A 132 7.65 14.98 -6.50
N SER A 133 7.87 16.23 -6.10
CA SER A 133 6.87 17.02 -5.38
C SER A 133 5.63 17.28 -6.26
N GLY A 134 4.44 17.12 -5.68
CA GLY A 134 3.16 17.34 -6.36
C GLY A 134 2.80 16.30 -7.45
N PHE A 135 3.65 15.31 -7.70
CA PHE A 135 3.33 14.19 -8.58
C PHE A 135 2.44 13.19 -7.83
N LEU A 136 1.33 12.74 -8.42
CA LEU A 136 0.36 11.81 -7.81
C LEU A 136 0.04 12.11 -6.31
N PRO A 137 -0.46 13.32 -6.00
CA PRO A 137 -0.61 13.77 -4.61
C PRO A 137 -1.64 12.95 -3.83
N GLU A 138 -2.75 12.54 -4.47
CA GLU A 138 -3.74 11.67 -3.82
C GLU A 138 -3.16 10.30 -3.47
N VAL A 139 -2.42 9.69 -4.40
CA VAL A 139 -1.74 8.39 -4.16
C VAL A 139 -0.75 8.52 -3.02
N THR A 140 0.03 9.62 -2.99
CA THR A 140 1.01 9.88 -1.92
C THR A 140 0.32 9.98 -0.56
N GLN A 141 -0.78 10.72 -0.46
CA GLN A 141 -1.51 10.86 0.80
C GLN A 141 -2.08 9.52 1.27
N VAL A 142 -2.70 8.75 0.37
CA VAL A 142 -3.29 7.44 0.73
C VAL A 142 -2.21 6.44 1.15
N LEU A 143 -1.02 6.49 0.56
CA LEU A 143 0.13 5.68 1.02
C LEU A 143 0.61 6.10 2.41
N ILE A 144 0.61 7.39 2.74
CA ILE A 144 0.93 7.88 4.10
C ILE A 144 -0.09 7.32 5.09
N ASP A 145 -1.38 7.40 4.77
CA ASP A 145 -2.46 6.94 5.64
C ASP A 145 -2.40 5.41 5.85
N TYR A 146 -2.14 4.67 4.77
CA TYR A 146 -1.93 3.21 4.82
C TYR A 146 -0.72 2.83 5.70
N GLU A 147 0.45 3.44 5.49
CA GLU A 147 1.63 3.14 6.31
C GLU A 147 1.42 3.49 7.78
N GLN A 148 0.67 4.56 8.07
CA GLN A 148 0.29 4.89 9.44
C GLN A 148 -0.61 3.82 10.07
N ALA A 149 -1.58 3.27 9.34
CA ALA A 149 -2.40 2.16 9.82
C ALA A 149 -1.54 0.91 10.14
N ILE A 150 -0.56 0.61 9.28
CA ILE A 150 0.40 -0.48 9.53
C ILE A 150 1.26 -0.22 10.77
N VAL A 151 1.78 1.01 10.95
CA VAL A 151 2.54 1.39 12.15
C VAL A 151 1.69 1.21 13.42
N GLN A 152 0.42 1.63 13.40
CA GLN A 152 -0.49 1.49 14.52
C GLN A 152 -0.71 0.02 14.90
N GLN A 153 -0.85 -0.86 13.91
CA GLN A 153 -0.95 -2.30 14.10
C GLN A 153 0.35 -2.89 14.67
N ASN A 154 1.49 -2.59 14.04
CA ASN A 154 2.80 -3.10 14.45
C ASN A 154 3.18 -2.65 15.87
N SER A 155 2.73 -1.46 16.30
CA SER A 155 2.98 -0.94 17.65
C SER A 155 2.35 -1.81 18.75
N GLN A 156 1.31 -2.58 18.44
CA GLN A 156 0.64 -3.44 19.43
C GLN A 156 1.54 -4.56 19.94
N THR A 157 2.47 -5.01 19.11
CA THR A 157 3.43 -6.07 19.40
C THR A 157 4.86 -5.56 19.59
N LEU A 158 5.07 -4.24 19.63
CA LEU A 158 6.40 -3.64 19.77
C LEU A 158 7.17 -4.20 20.96
N SER A 159 6.51 -4.41 22.10
CA SER A 159 7.12 -4.98 23.31
C SER A 159 7.68 -6.39 23.13
N ARG A 160 7.25 -7.12 22.10
CA ARG A 160 7.73 -8.48 21.77
C ARG A 160 8.96 -8.49 20.87
N ILE A 161 9.31 -7.35 20.26
CA ILE A 161 10.50 -7.25 19.42
C ILE A 161 11.74 -7.21 20.33
N PRO A 162 12.72 -8.11 20.17
CA PRO A 162 13.93 -8.08 20.97
C PRO A 162 14.70 -6.76 20.85
N ASN A 163 15.28 -6.26 21.95
CA ASN A 163 15.99 -4.96 21.95
C ASN A 163 17.15 -4.91 20.94
N ASN A 164 17.81 -6.04 20.68
CA ASN A 164 18.89 -6.12 19.70
C ASN A 164 18.42 -6.00 18.24
N VAL A 165 17.12 -6.13 17.97
CA VAL A 165 16.51 -5.90 16.65
C VAL A 165 16.07 -4.45 16.50
N ARG A 166 15.81 -3.73 17.60
CA ARG A 166 15.35 -2.34 17.62
C ARG A 166 16.48 -1.33 17.37
N SER A 167 17.22 -1.50 16.28
CA SER A 167 18.22 -0.51 15.83
C SER A 167 17.56 0.82 15.47
N SER A 168 18.33 1.91 15.42
CA SER A 168 17.82 3.23 15.05
C SER A 168 17.16 3.23 13.66
N CYS A 169 17.76 2.55 12.68
CA CYS A 169 17.15 2.42 11.35
C CYS A 169 15.90 1.54 11.35
N TYR A 170 15.90 0.42 12.07
CA TYR A 170 14.69 -0.41 12.19
C TYR A 170 13.53 0.38 12.77
N MET A 171 13.78 1.14 13.85
CA MET A 171 12.76 1.94 14.52
C MET A 171 12.32 3.14 13.66
N ALA A 172 13.25 3.81 12.97
CA ALA A 172 12.90 4.91 12.06
C ALA A 172 12.05 4.42 10.88
N ASN A 173 12.45 3.33 10.22
CA ASN A 173 11.81 2.84 9.00
C ASN A 173 10.46 2.15 9.23
N ASN A 174 10.22 1.58 10.42
CA ASN A 174 9.01 0.77 10.68
C ASN A 174 8.05 1.37 11.71
N TYR A 175 8.45 2.43 12.43
CA TYR A 175 7.65 2.97 13.54
C TYR A 175 7.63 4.50 13.61
N LEU A 176 8.78 5.14 13.83
CA LEU A 176 8.82 6.56 14.19
C LEU A 176 8.64 7.49 12.97
N PHE A 177 9.23 7.13 11.84
CA PHE A 177 9.30 7.96 10.62
C PHE A 177 8.97 7.17 9.36
N ALA A 178 8.16 6.11 9.49
CA ALA A 178 7.93 5.11 8.45
C ALA A 178 7.55 5.75 7.09
N SER A 179 6.67 6.77 7.14
CA SER A 179 6.11 7.48 5.98
C SER A 179 6.76 8.82 5.67
N ASP A 180 7.83 9.23 6.35
CA ASP A 180 8.46 10.54 6.12
C ASP A 180 9.02 10.70 4.70
N TYR A 181 9.42 9.60 4.07
CA TYR A 181 9.86 9.60 2.68
C TYR A 181 8.74 9.90 1.65
N LEU A 182 7.48 9.75 2.05
CA LEU A 182 6.31 10.13 1.23
C LEU A 182 5.94 11.61 1.44
N LYS A 183 6.24 12.18 2.61
CA LYS A 183 5.92 13.58 2.94
C LYS A 183 6.65 14.59 2.06
N VAL A 184 7.79 14.20 1.47
CA VAL A 184 8.57 15.04 0.54
C VAL A 184 8.09 14.93 -0.92
N GLY A 185 7.13 14.05 -1.22
CA GLY A 185 6.54 13.86 -2.56
C GLY A 185 6.46 12.39 -2.97
N PHE A 186 5.87 12.12 -4.14
CA PHE A 186 5.71 10.74 -4.60
C PHE A 186 7.06 10.11 -4.96
N PRO A 187 7.38 8.91 -4.45
CA PRO A 187 8.65 8.26 -4.67
C PRO A 187 8.70 7.57 -6.04
N LEU A 188 9.68 7.95 -6.86
CA LEU A 188 10.06 7.20 -8.06
C LEU A 188 10.98 6.02 -7.72
N PHE A 189 11.74 6.15 -6.63
CA PHE A 189 12.65 5.14 -6.12
C PHE A 189 12.75 5.25 -4.60
N VAL A 190 12.83 4.11 -3.93
CA VAL A 190 13.13 4.00 -2.49
C VAL A 190 14.11 2.84 -2.31
N SER A 191 15.06 3.00 -1.39
CA SER A 191 15.89 1.91 -0.89
C SER A 191 16.15 2.09 0.59
N ASP A 192 16.33 1.00 1.34
CA ASP A 192 16.59 1.04 2.78
C ASP A 192 17.89 0.36 3.20
N ASP A 193 18.19 0.41 4.51
CA ASP A 193 19.36 -0.18 5.15
C ASP A 193 19.37 -1.72 5.13
N GLN A 194 18.23 -2.34 4.80
CA GLN A 194 18.10 -3.78 4.65
C GLN A 194 18.31 -4.24 3.21
N GLY A 195 18.61 -3.32 2.28
CA GLY A 195 18.84 -3.63 0.87
C GLY A 195 17.55 -3.81 0.06
N ARG A 196 16.37 -3.54 0.65
CA ARG A 196 15.11 -3.54 -0.09
C ARG A 196 15.06 -2.32 -1.00
N GLN A 197 14.48 -2.49 -2.18
CA GLN A 197 14.29 -1.40 -3.14
C GLN A 197 12.90 -1.45 -3.75
N LYS A 198 12.37 -0.26 -4.07
CA LYS A 198 11.11 -0.09 -4.78
C LYS A 198 11.30 0.96 -5.87
N LYS A 199 11.03 0.60 -7.12
CA LYS A 199 11.25 1.46 -8.29
C LYS A 199 9.96 1.58 -9.10
N LEU A 200 9.54 2.80 -9.40
CA LEU A 200 8.38 3.05 -10.24
C LEU A 200 8.66 2.56 -11.67
N LEU A 201 7.81 1.66 -12.17
CA LEU A 201 7.82 1.23 -13.56
C LEU A 201 6.85 2.04 -14.42
N GLY A 202 5.72 2.46 -13.85
CA GLY A 202 4.75 3.29 -14.56
C GLY A 202 3.45 3.49 -13.80
N PHE A 203 2.60 4.33 -14.36
CA PHE A 203 1.27 4.61 -13.84
C PHE A 203 0.31 4.89 -15.01
N ARG A 204 -0.98 4.60 -14.81
CA ARG A 204 -2.02 4.92 -15.81
C ARG A 204 -3.41 4.99 -15.17
N GLN A 205 -4.31 5.69 -15.83
CA GLN A 205 -5.74 5.60 -15.55
C GLN A 205 -6.34 4.40 -16.30
N LEU A 206 -7.19 3.64 -15.63
CA LEU A 206 -7.85 2.49 -16.24
C LEU A 206 -9.26 2.27 -15.65
N LYS A 207 -10.02 1.35 -16.26
CA LYS A 207 -11.33 0.94 -15.76
C LYS A 207 -11.33 -0.57 -15.49
N LYS A 208 -11.67 -0.97 -14.27
CA LYS A 208 -11.78 -2.38 -13.87
C LYS A 208 -13.16 -2.71 -13.33
N PRO A 209 -13.57 -3.98 -13.39
CA PRO A 209 -14.82 -4.41 -12.77
C PRO A 209 -14.79 -4.10 -11.27
N ARG A 210 -15.93 -3.71 -10.70
CA ARG A 210 -16.02 -3.31 -9.30
C ARG A 210 -15.57 -4.45 -8.38
N SER A 211 -15.85 -5.71 -8.71
CA SER A 211 -15.54 -6.89 -7.86
C SER A 211 -14.11 -6.95 -7.35
N ILE A 212 -13.12 -6.47 -8.11
CA ILE A 212 -11.71 -6.52 -7.68
C ILE A 212 -11.42 -5.62 -6.47
N MET A 213 -12.34 -4.73 -6.09
CA MET A 213 -12.21 -3.82 -4.95
C MET A 213 -13.10 -4.20 -3.77
N PHE A 214 -13.62 -5.43 -3.74
CA PHE A 214 -14.52 -5.88 -2.68
C PHE A 214 -14.07 -7.22 -2.11
N GLN A 215 -14.52 -7.48 -0.88
CA GLN A 215 -14.32 -8.74 -0.19
C GLN A 215 -14.90 -9.91 -1.01
N PRO A 216 -14.10 -10.97 -1.26
CA PRO A 216 -14.61 -12.23 -1.80
C PRO A 216 -15.54 -12.95 -0.82
N GLU A 217 -16.54 -13.65 -1.34
CA GLU A 217 -17.48 -14.43 -0.53
C GLU A 217 -16.90 -15.77 -0.06
N GLY A 218 -17.35 -16.25 1.11
CA GLY A 218 -17.00 -17.58 1.63
C GLY A 218 -15.61 -17.68 2.25
N TYR A 219 -14.97 -16.56 2.58
CA TYR A 219 -13.67 -16.53 3.26
C TYR A 219 -13.84 -16.59 4.79
N SER A 220 -12.94 -17.31 5.45
CA SER A 220 -12.87 -17.37 6.90
C SER A 220 -12.20 -16.10 7.44
N VAL A 221 -12.83 -15.44 8.41
CA VAL A 221 -12.36 -14.15 8.94
C VAL A 221 -11.44 -14.35 10.15
N TYR A 222 -10.30 -13.67 10.14
CA TYR A 222 -9.29 -13.69 11.20
C TYR A 222 -8.92 -12.28 11.64
N PHE A 223 -8.43 -12.16 12.88
CA PHE A 223 -7.87 -10.93 13.42
C PHE A 223 -6.47 -11.23 13.95
N PRO A 224 -5.46 -10.37 13.70
CA PRO A 224 -4.06 -10.70 14.02
C PRO A 224 -3.76 -10.68 15.51
N ASN A 225 -4.58 -9.99 16.32
CA ASN A 225 -4.43 -9.91 17.75
C ASN A 225 -5.75 -9.48 18.42
N SER A 226 -5.80 -9.60 19.76
CA SER A 226 -6.99 -9.25 20.54
C SER A 226 -7.32 -7.76 20.58
N ALA A 227 -6.42 -6.86 20.18
CA ALA A 227 -6.74 -5.43 20.07
C ALA A 227 -7.75 -5.17 18.95
N ASN A 228 -7.75 -6.00 17.90
CA ASN A 228 -8.68 -5.92 16.77
C ASN A 228 -10.08 -6.49 17.09
N LEU A 229 -10.26 -7.14 18.26
CA LEU A 229 -11.55 -7.66 18.71
C LEU A 229 -12.33 -6.67 19.60
N LYS A 230 -11.68 -5.61 20.10
CA LYS A 230 -12.20 -4.77 21.20
C LYS A 230 -12.86 -3.46 20.76
N ASN A 231 -12.96 -3.21 19.46
CA ASN A 231 -13.57 -2.00 18.88
C ASN A 231 -14.84 -2.35 18.13
#